data_AF-A0A8P4KA66-F1
#
_entry.id   AF-A0A8P4KA66-F1
#
_cell.length_a   1.000
_cell.length_b   1.000
_cell.length_c   1.000
_cell.angle_alpha   90.00
_cell.angle_beta   90.00
_cell.angle_gamma   90.00
#
_symmetry.space_group_name_H-M   'P 1'
#
loop_
_entity.id
_entity.type
_entity.pdbx_description
1 polymer ?
#
loop_
_entity_poly.entity_id
_entity_poly.type
_entity_poly.pdbx_seq_one_letter_code
_entity_poly.pdbx_strand_id
1 'polypeptide(L)'
;MYDDIYVFQELQDPQDLQCSGGSCNPQLGDLMVGRVAQLSASSTCGLNGPQNYCIIGYLEEEQKCFTCDSRLPYNHYGNPNSHRIQNVITTFDPDRKMKWWQSENGVHQVSIRLDLETVFQFSHLVLTFKSFRPAAMLVERSKDFGRSWKVFRYFAEDCSLNFPSVSDQPANNIDDIICDSRYSGSEPSTDGEVVLKALDPIFEIENPYAANIQDLITLTNIRVNFTRLFTLGDTLLSRKRRNPQEKYYYALYNMVVRGSCFCHGHASQCTPVDPRRGDVFTQTGMVHGRCLCQHNTAGENCERCQDFHHDSPWRPGGENTDDICRRCNCHGHTDSCHFDVARFDATGGVSGGVCDDCHHGRMGPQCEQCRPFLYQDPQRAVDDPHACIPCDCNPAGSQGGGLCDPLSGQCFCKENVDGQHCDRCKHGFFNLRQDDSAGCQACECEPLGSVSELCDQVRGQCACRSEVTGRRCDRCQTGFWGFPFCRPCECNGLSEVCDEETGECLNCREHTTGPQCDR
;
A
#
# COMPACT_ATOMS: atom_id res chain seq x y z
N MET A 1 -0.35 -49.24 -38.43
CA MET A 1 -0.92 -49.19 -37.07
C MET A 1 -0.27 -48.01 -36.40
N TYR A 2 -1.04 -46.94 -36.23
CA TYR A 2 -0.62 -45.70 -35.59
C TYR A 2 -0.64 -45.93 -34.08
N ASP A 3 0.48 -45.68 -33.40
CA ASP A 3 0.53 -45.54 -31.95
C ASP A 3 0.53 -44.05 -31.63
N ASP A 4 -0.63 -43.55 -31.19
CA ASP A 4 -0.82 -42.21 -30.64
C ASP A 4 -0.22 -42.16 -29.23
N ILE A 5 0.94 -41.50 -29.11
CA ILE A 5 1.47 -41.05 -27.82
C ILE A 5 0.67 -39.79 -27.45
N TYR A 6 -0.35 -39.96 -26.61
CA TYR A 6 -1.03 -38.87 -25.93
C TYR A 6 -0.03 -38.06 -25.10
N VAL A 7 0.23 -36.83 -25.56
CA VAL A 7 0.84 -35.78 -24.73
C VAL A 7 -0.17 -35.44 -23.65
N PHE A 8 0.14 -35.75 -22.40
CA PHE A 8 -0.52 -35.14 -21.25
C PHE A 8 -0.20 -33.64 -21.27
N GLN A 9 -1.08 -32.85 -21.87
CA GLN A 9 -1.22 -31.44 -21.50
C GLN A 9 -1.85 -31.46 -20.11
N GLU A 10 -1.06 -31.12 -19.09
CA GLU A 10 -1.60 -30.73 -17.79
C GLU A 10 -2.52 -29.53 -18.01
N LEU A 11 -3.83 -29.80 -18.05
CA LEU A 11 -4.85 -28.78 -17.91
C LEU A 11 -4.71 -28.25 -16.48
N GLN A 12 -4.10 -27.07 -16.34
CA GLN A 12 -4.09 -26.29 -15.11
C GLN A 12 -5.54 -26.12 -14.64
N ASP A 13 -5.83 -26.56 -13.41
CA ASP A 13 -7.15 -26.47 -12.80
C ASP A 13 -7.53 -24.98 -12.66
N PRO A 14 -8.76 -24.54 -13.02
CA PRO A 14 -9.19 -23.16 -12.84
C PRO A 14 -9.03 -22.59 -11.41
N GLN A 15 -8.86 -23.47 -10.41
CA GLN A 15 -8.60 -23.10 -9.02
C GLN A 15 -7.14 -22.67 -8.76
N ASP A 16 -6.18 -22.98 -9.65
CA ASP A 16 -4.77 -22.55 -9.54
C ASP A 16 -4.53 -21.11 -10.06
N LEU A 17 -5.55 -20.46 -10.65
CA LEU A 17 -5.43 -19.07 -11.11
C LEU A 17 -5.55 -18.04 -9.98
N GLN A 18 -6.13 -18.44 -8.84
CA GLN A 18 -6.41 -17.54 -7.73
C GLN A 18 -5.55 -17.91 -6.53
N CYS A 19 -4.80 -16.95 -6.02
CA CYS A 19 -3.99 -17.10 -4.82
C CYS A 19 -4.92 -17.50 -3.67
N SER A 20 -4.84 -18.77 -3.27
CA SER A 20 -5.78 -19.40 -2.34
C SER A 20 -5.46 -19.01 -0.89
N GLY A 21 -5.73 -17.75 -0.54
CA GLY A 21 -5.59 -17.21 0.82
C GLY A 21 -4.17 -17.13 1.38
N GLY A 22 -3.16 -17.50 0.58
CA GLY A 22 -1.74 -17.45 0.94
C GLY A 22 -0.86 -17.01 -0.22
N SER A 23 0.45 -16.98 0.02
CA SER A 23 1.46 -16.48 -0.92
C SER A 23 1.42 -17.22 -2.25
N CYS A 24 1.52 -16.47 -3.34
CA CYS A 24 1.55 -17.00 -4.69
C CYS A 24 2.67 -16.33 -5.48
N ASN A 25 3.42 -17.15 -6.23
CA ASN A 25 4.58 -16.70 -6.98
C ASN A 25 4.51 -17.21 -8.42
N PRO A 26 4.93 -16.42 -9.42
CA PRO A 26 4.98 -16.87 -10.80
C PRO A 26 5.98 -18.00 -11.01
N GLN A 27 5.73 -18.86 -11.99
CA GLN A 27 6.62 -19.99 -12.29
C GLN A 27 8.03 -19.54 -12.70
N LEU A 28 9.03 -20.35 -12.32
CA LEU A 28 10.41 -20.16 -12.74
C LEU A 28 10.58 -20.48 -14.21
N GLY A 29 11.27 -19.61 -14.94
CA GLY A 29 11.63 -19.80 -16.34
C GLY A 29 13.04 -19.30 -16.64
N ASP A 30 13.38 -19.28 -17.93
CA ASP A 30 14.64 -18.73 -18.42
C ASP A 30 14.40 -17.29 -18.90
N LEU A 31 14.99 -16.32 -18.20
CA LEU A 31 14.83 -14.89 -18.48
C LEU A 31 15.43 -14.49 -19.83
N MET A 32 16.29 -15.33 -20.42
CA MET A 32 16.90 -15.08 -21.72
C MET A 32 15.94 -15.25 -22.90
N VAL A 33 14.92 -16.12 -22.75
CA VAL A 33 13.94 -16.42 -23.81
C VAL A 33 13.14 -15.16 -24.13
N GLY A 34 12.97 -14.86 -25.42
CA GLY A 34 12.32 -13.63 -25.88
C GLY A 34 13.16 -12.35 -25.77
N ARG A 35 14.41 -12.42 -25.27
CA ARG A 35 15.24 -11.23 -24.98
C ARG A 35 16.53 -11.14 -25.78
N VAL A 36 16.52 -11.65 -27.02
CA VAL A 36 17.68 -11.60 -27.93
C VAL A 36 18.19 -10.16 -28.13
N ALA A 37 17.28 -9.19 -28.27
CA ALA A 37 17.63 -7.79 -28.53
C ALA A 37 18.29 -7.09 -27.32
N GLN A 38 18.10 -7.64 -26.13
CA GLN A 38 18.66 -7.12 -24.87
C GLN A 38 19.95 -7.85 -24.45
N LEU A 39 20.38 -8.84 -25.23
CA LEU A 39 21.60 -9.60 -24.99
C LEU A 39 22.75 -9.04 -25.83
N SER A 40 23.87 -8.75 -25.19
CA SER A 40 25.06 -8.20 -25.84
C SER A 40 26.34 -8.90 -25.39
N ALA A 41 27.34 -8.94 -26.28
CA ALA A 41 28.68 -9.40 -25.98
C ALA A 41 29.70 -8.37 -26.47
N SER A 42 30.76 -8.12 -25.70
CA SER A 42 31.77 -7.11 -26.04
C SER A 42 32.74 -7.55 -27.14
N SER A 43 32.87 -8.86 -27.37
CA SER A 43 33.70 -9.43 -28.44
C SER A 43 32.98 -10.62 -29.07
N THR A 44 33.08 -10.76 -30.39
CA THR A 44 32.51 -11.87 -31.14
C THR A 44 33.35 -12.10 -32.38
N CYS A 45 33.77 -13.34 -32.64
CA CYS A 45 34.60 -13.63 -33.81
C CYS A 45 33.84 -13.36 -35.11
N GLY A 46 34.57 -12.97 -36.15
CA GLY A 46 34.04 -12.95 -37.51
C GLY A 46 33.06 -11.82 -37.85
N LEU A 47 32.89 -10.79 -37.00
CA LEU A 47 31.93 -9.70 -37.26
C LEU A 47 32.38 -8.74 -38.38
N ASN A 48 33.68 -8.44 -38.47
CA ASN A 48 34.25 -7.52 -39.46
C ASN A 48 34.81 -8.23 -40.71
N GLY A 49 34.76 -9.57 -40.72
CA GLY A 49 35.31 -10.41 -41.78
C GLY A 49 35.69 -11.80 -41.22
N PRO A 50 35.87 -12.82 -42.07
CA PRO A 50 36.16 -14.18 -41.62
C PRO A 50 37.45 -14.27 -40.79
N GLN A 51 37.41 -14.99 -39.67
CA GLN A 51 38.55 -15.21 -38.77
C GLN A 51 38.80 -16.70 -38.58
N ASN A 52 40.06 -17.15 -38.60
CA ASN A 52 40.38 -18.56 -38.35
C ASN A 52 40.52 -18.83 -36.86
N TYR A 53 40.05 -20.00 -36.40
CA TYR A 53 40.20 -20.47 -35.02
C TYR A 53 40.48 -21.97 -35.02
N CYS A 54 41.06 -22.50 -33.95
CA CYS A 54 41.39 -23.93 -33.86
C CYS A 54 40.95 -24.53 -32.53
N ILE A 55 40.40 -25.74 -32.60
CA ILE A 55 39.96 -26.50 -31.42
C ILE A 55 41.12 -27.36 -30.92
N ILE A 56 41.42 -27.26 -29.62
CA ILE A 56 42.40 -28.13 -28.94
C ILE A 56 41.65 -29.30 -28.30
N GLY A 57 41.81 -30.51 -28.84
CA GLY A 57 41.35 -31.75 -28.20
C GLY A 57 42.49 -32.39 -27.40
N TYR A 58 42.25 -32.75 -26.14
CA TYR A 58 43.22 -33.47 -25.28
C TYR A 58 43.60 -34.87 -25.84
N LEU A 59 42.83 -35.37 -26.81
CA LEU A 59 42.92 -36.71 -27.38
C LEU A 59 43.10 -36.73 -28.92
N GLU A 60 43.11 -35.57 -29.59
CA GLU A 60 43.24 -35.52 -31.05
C GLU A 60 44.70 -35.23 -31.43
N GLU A 61 45.33 -36.17 -32.13
CA GLU A 61 46.72 -36.04 -32.63
C GLU A 61 46.89 -34.88 -33.64
N GLU A 62 45.79 -34.35 -34.20
CA GLU A 62 45.80 -33.26 -35.18
C GLU A 62 44.93 -32.07 -34.75
N GLN A 63 45.51 -30.87 -34.82
CA GLN A 63 44.82 -29.59 -34.57
C GLN A 63 43.83 -29.31 -35.71
N LYS A 64 42.52 -29.35 -35.43
CA LYS A 64 41.47 -28.97 -36.39
C LYS A 64 41.19 -27.47 -36.33
N CYS A 65 41.41 -26.78 -37.44
CA CYS A 65 41.14 -25.35 -37.58
C CYS A 65 39.94 -25.10 -38.52
N PHE A 66 39.17 -24.09 -38.19
CA PHE A 66 37.92 -23.70 -38.84
C PHE A 66 37.89 -22.19 -39.05
N THR A 67 36.90 -21.70 -39.80
CA THR A 67 36.69 -20.27 -40.05
C THR A 67 35.39 -19.83 -39.40
N CYS A 68 35.45 -18.75 -38.61
CA CYS A 68 34.31 -18.05 -38.04
C CYS A 68 33.91 -16.87 -38.92
N ASP A 69 32.67 -16.85 -39.40
CA ASP A 69 32.07 -15.76 -40.17
C ASP A 69 30.70 -15.40 -39.60
N SER A 70 30.71 -14.46 -38.65
CA SER A 70 29.52 -14.01 -37.92
C SER A 70 28.88 -12.77 -38.54
N ARG A 71 29.16 -12.44 -39.81
CA ARG A 71 28.54 -11.27 -40.49
C ARG A 71 27.03 -11.43 -40.72
N LEU A 72 26.54 -12.66 -40.76
CA LEU A 72 25.12 -13.00 -40.83
C LEU A 72 24.75 -13.95 -39.67
N PRO A 73 23.45 -14.07 -39.29
CA PRO A 73 23.00 -15.05 -38.30
C PRO A 73 23.33 -16.49 -38.69
N TYR A 74 23.42 -17.39 -37.70
CA TYR A 74 23.60 -18.82 -37.92
C TYR A 74 22.43 -19.42 -38.72
N ASN A 75 22.77 -20.24 -39.70
CA ASN A 75 21.82 -21.07 -40.43
C ASN A 75 22.51 -22.40 -40.76
N HIS A 76 21.90 -23.52 -40.39
CA HIS A 76 22.50 -24.84 -40.54
C HIS A 76 22.98 -25.15 -41.97
N TYR A 77 22.22 -24.72 -42.99
CA TYR A 77 22.53 -25.01 -44.39
C TYR A 77 23.29 -23.87 -45.08
N GLY A 78 22.95 -22.61 -44.76
CA GLY A 78 23.47 -21.43 -45.46
C GLY A 78 24.64 -20.72 -44.79
N ASN A 79 24.75 -20.82 -43.46
CA ASN A 79 25.77 -20.12 -42.68
C ASN A 79 26.08 -20.83 -41.34
N PRO A 80 26.69 -22.03 -41.39
CA PRO A 80 26.96 -22.83 -40.18
C PRO A 80 28.09 -22.25 -39.31
N ASN A 81 28.85 -21.28 -39.83
CA ASN A 81 30.08 -20.75 -39.22
C ASN A 81 29.88 -19.42 -38.47
N SER A 82 28.63 -19.06 -38.16
CA SER A 82 28.31 -17.85 -37.41
C SER A 82 28.12 -18.14 -35.93
N HIS A 83 28.81 -17.38 -35.09
CA HIS A 83 28.90 -17.61 -33.63
C HIS A 83 28.48 -16.37 -32.82
N ARG A 84 27.38 -15.74 -33.23
CA ARG A 84 26.83 -14.55 -32.54
C ARG A 84 26.25 -14.86 -31.17
N ILE A 85 26.14 -13.84 -30.32
CA ILE A 85 25.70 -13.99 -28.93
C ILE A 85 24.29 -14.59 -28.80
N GLN A 86 23.38 -14.32 -29.73
CA GLN A 86 22.03 -14.89 -29.72
C GLN A 86 21.99 -16.43 -29.75
N ASN A 87 23.08 -17.09 -30.18
CA ASN A 87 23.14 -18.53 -30.27
C ASN A 87 23.14 -19.23 -28.90
N VAL A 88 23.44 -18.51 -27.81
CA VAL A 88 23.45 -19.08 -26.45
C VAL A 88 22.04 -19.32 -25.89
N ILE A 89 21.01 -18.77 -26.53
CA ILE A 89 19.61 -19.00 -26.17
C ILE A 89 19.18 -20.30 -26.86
N THR A 90 19.27 -21.40 -26.12
CA THR A 90 19.00 -22.76 -26.62
C THR A 90 17.79 -23.43 -25.97
N THR A 91 17.09 -22.74 -25.08
CA THR A 91 15.93 -23.29 -24.37
C THR A 91 14.85 -23.65 -25.40
N PHE A 92 14.47 -24.93 -25.45
CA PHE A 92 13.57 -25.54 -26.44
C PHE A 92 14.13 -25.73 -27.87
N ASP A 93 15.45 -25.61 -28.08
CA ASP A 93 16.08 -25.87 -29.38
C ASP A 93 16.59 -27.33 -29.50
N PRO A 94 16.11 -28.12 -30.48
CA PRO A 94 16.58 -29.49 -30.71
C PRO A 94 18.06 -29.56 -31.13
N ASP A 95 18.61 -28.52 -31.76
CA ASP A 95 19.98 -28.44 -32.29
C ASP A 95 20.94 -27.68 -31.35
N ARG A 96 20.65 -27.66 -30.04
CA ARG A 96 21.39 -26.89 -29.02
C ARG A 96 22.92 -27.06 -29.00
N LYS A 97 23.47 -28.15 -29.53
CA LYS A 97 24.93 -28.38 -29.61
C LYS A 97 25.55 -27.93 -30.94
N MET A 98 24.74 -27.57 -31.93
CA MET A 98 25.19 -27.18 -33.28
C MET A 98 25.51 -25.69 -33.40
N LYS A 99 24.98 -24.86 -32.51
CA LYS A 99 25.22 -23.42 -32.44
C LYS A 99 25.85 -23.04 -31.09
N TRP A 100 26.68 -22.01 -31.09
CA TRP A 100 27.31 -21.45 -29.89
C TRP A 100 27.68 -19.99 -30.15
N TRP A 101 28.00 -19.24 -29.09
CA TRP A 101 28.67 -17.93 -29.20
C TRP A 101 30.18 -18.09 -29.03
N GLN A 102 30.97 -17.30 -29.74
CA GLN A 102 32.43 -17.31 -29.62
C GLN A 102 33.04 -15.91 -29.68
N SER A 103 33.95 -15.60 -28.75
CA SER A 103 34.72 -14.35 -28.73
C SER A 103 35.79 -14.32 -29.82
N GLU A 104 36.39 -13.15 -30.04
CA GLU A 104 37.62 -13.08 -30.81
C GLU A 104 38.77 -13.83 -30.11
N ASN A 105 39.73 -14.27 -30.91
CA ASN A 105 40.91 -15.00 -30.46
C ASN A 105 41.83 -14.12 -29.62
N GLY A 106 42.36 -14.67 -28.52
CA GLY A 106 43.36 -14.03 -27.65
C GLY A 106 42.82 -12.87 -26.79
N VAL A 107 41.53 -12.56 -26.85
CA VAL A 107 40.93 -11.47 -26.06
C VAL A 107 40.59 -11.97 -24.66
N HIS A 108 41.35 -11.49 -23.67
CA HIS A 108 41.16 -11.88 -22.27
C HIS A 108 39.96 -11.22 -21.60
N GLN A 109 39.69 -9.95 -21.91
CA GLN A 109 38.61 -9.19 -21.29
C GLN A 109 37.38 -9.19 -22.20
N VAL A 110 36.40 -10.02 -21.85
CA VAL A 110 35.17 -10.16 -22.62
C VAL A 110 33.99 -10.16 -21.65
N SER A 111 32.92 -9.43 -21.98
CA SER A 111 31.72 -9.37 -21.16
C SER A 111 30.49 -9.78 -21.95
N ILE A 112 29.60 -10.55 -21.33
CA ILE A 112 28.24 -10.80 -21.80
C ILE A 112 27.28 -10.08 -20.86
N ARG A 113 26.32 -9.34 -21.41
CA ARG A 113 25.37 -8.54 -20.63
C ARG A 113 23.94 -8.79 -21.12
N LEU A 114 23.04 -9.06 -20.17
CA LEU A 114 21.60 -9.11 -20.38
C LEU A 114 20.94 -7.92 -19.67
N ASP A 115 20.12 -7.19 -20.42
CA ASP A 115 19.31 -6.08 -19.92
C ASP A 115 17.83 -6.50 -19.83
N LEU A 116 17.23 -6.38 -18.65
CA LEU A 116 15.81 -6.67 -18.46
C LEU A 116 14.99 -5.37 -18.49
N GLU A 117 13.76 -5.47 -18.96
CA GLU A 117 12.83 -4.34 -19.09
C GLU A 117 12.24 -3.89 -17.74
N THR A 118 12.32 -4.74 -16.72
CA THR A 118 11.85 -4.49 -15.36
C THR A 118 12.66 -5.32 -14.36
N VAL A 119 12.29 -5.28 -13.09
CA VAL A 119 12.89 -6.07 -12.01
C VAL A 119 12.38 -7.51 -12.09
N PHE A 120 13.30 -8.47 -12.10
CA PHE A 120 12.99 -9.90 -12.01
C PHE A 120 13.62 -10.50 -10.76
N GLN A 121 13.02 -11.59 -10.30
CA GLN A 121 13.61 -12.44 -9.29
C GLN A 121 14.60 -13.43 -9.94
N PHE A 122 15.85 -13.40 -9.51
CA PHE A 122 16.93 -14.27 -9.95
C PHE A 122 17.08 -15.47 -9.02
N SER A 123 17.15 -16.66 -9.61
CA SER A 123 17.39 -17.92 -8.88
C SER A 123 18.83 -18.38 -9.07
N HIS A 124 19.24 -18.60 -10.32
CA HIS A 124 20.59 -19.07 -10.63
C HIS A 124 20.96 -18.81 -12.09
N LEU A 125 22.27 -18.78 -12.35
CA LEU A 125 22.88 -18.68 -13.67
C LEU A 125 23.65 -19.97 -13.94
N VAL A 126 23.48 -20.52 -15.14
CA VAL A 126 24.27 -21.65 -15.65
C VAL A 126 24.91 -21.24 -16.98
N LEU A 127 26.21 -21.46 -17.08
CA LEU A 127 27.00 -21.27 -18.29
C LEU A 127 27.59 -22.61 -18.70
N THR A 128 27.29 -23.10 -19.90
CA THR A 128 27.90 -24.33 -20.43
C THR A 128 28.86 -23.98 -21.57
N PHE A 129 30.15 -24.20 -21.35
CA PHE A 129 31.21 -23.80 -22.28
C PHE A 129 31.46 -24.86 -23.34
N LYS A 130 31.72 -24.40 -24.57
CA LYS A 130 32.26 -25.20 -25.67
C LYS A 130 33.79 -25.22 -25.65
N SER A 131 34.40 -24.11 -25.25
CA SER A 131 35.83 -24.03 -24.97
C SER A 131 36.12 -24.49 -23.53
N PHE A 132 37.39 -24.42 -23.12
CA PHE A 132 37.71 -24.38 -21.70
C PHE A 132 36.97 -23.25 -21.00
N ARG A 133 36.64 -23.48 -19.73
CA ARG A 133 36.10 -22.44 -18.84
C ARG A 133 37.16 -21.34 -18.63
N PRO A 134 36.76 -20.10 -18.33
CA PRO A 134 37.70 -19.03 -18.05
C PRO A 134 38.62 -19.39 -16.87
N ALA A 135 39.91 -19.03 -16.98
CA ALA A 135 40.83 -19.16 -15.84
C ALA A 135 40.46 -18.19 -14.71
N ALA A 136 39.86 -17.06 -15.05
CA ALA A 136 39.24 -16.13 -14.11
C ALA A 136 38.07 -15.40 -14.75
N MET A 137 37.01 -15.21 -13.97
CA MET A 137 35.81 -14.45 -14.33
C MET A 137 35.08 -13.95 -13.08
N LEU A 138 34.15 -13.04 -13.26
CA LEU A 138 33.25 -12.57 -12.21
C LEU A 138 31.87 -12.28 -12.79
N VAL A 139 30.85 -12.36 -11.95
CA VAL A 139 29.47 -12.03 -12.32
C VAL A 139 29.03 -10.83 -11.51
N GLU A 140 28.45 -9.85 -12.19
CA GLU A 140 27.91 -8.63 -11.61
C GLU A 140 26.41 -8.53 -11.89
N ARG A 141 25.70 -7.82 -11.02
CA ARG A 141 24.30 -7.47 -11.20
C ARG A 141 24.07 -5.99 -10.97
N SER A 142 22.97 -5.51 -11.53
CA SER A 142 22.42 -4.19 -11.28
C SER A 142 20.94 -4.30 -10.95
N LYS A 143 20.48 -3.43 -10.04
CA LYS A 143 19.07 -3.28 -9.65
C LYS A 143 18.44 -1.97 -10.12
N ASP A 144 19.25 -1.11 -10.71
CA ASP A 144 18.91 0.26 -11.06
C ASP A 144 19.17 0.53 -12.54
N PHE A 145 18.85 -0.46 -13.39
CA PHE A 145 18.94 -0.40 -14.85
C PHE A 145 20.35 -0.06 -15.34
N GLY A 146 21.36 -0.62 -14.68
CA GLY A 146 22.76 -0.55 -15.05
C GLY A 146 23.49 0.69 -14.56
N ARG A 147 22.89 1.49 -13.65
CA ARG A 147 23.53 2.69 -13.07
C ARG A 147 24.61 2.32 -12.05
N SER A 148 24.34 1.34 -11.20
CA SER A 148 25.29 0.76 -10.25
C SER A 148 25.40 -0.76 -10.44
N TRP A 149 26.58 -1.28 -10.12
CA TRP A 149 26.91 -2.69 -10.27
C TRP A 149 27.48 -3.22 -8.97
N LYS A 150 26.99 -4.39 -8.55
CA LYS A 150 27.52 -5.15 -7.42
C LYS A 150 27.98 -6.51 -7.92
N VAL A 151 29.10 -6.98 -7.41
CA VAL A 151 29.62 -8.32 -7.73
C VAL A 151 28.81 -9.37 -6.97
N PHE A 152 28.33 -10.38 -7.68
CA PHE A 152 27.71 -11.57 -7.10
C PHE A 152 28.77 -12.53 -6.58
N ARG A 153 29.73 -12.89 -7.43
CA ARG A 153 30.74 -13.92 -7.14
C ARG A 153 31.92 -13.80 -8.09
N TYR A 154 33.09 -14.15 -7.61
CA TYR A 154 34.30 -14.34 -8.40
C TYR A 154 34.53 -15.83 -8.64
N PHE A 155 35.11 -16.18 -9.78
CA PHE A 155 35.52 -17.55 -10.10
C PHE A 155 36.93 -17.50 -10.68
N ALA A 156 37.86 -18.27 -10.12
CA ALA A 156 39.22 -18.37 -10.66
C ALA A 156 39.85 -19.73 -10.35
N GLU A 157 40.75 -20.20 -11.22
CA GLU A 157 41.56 -21.40 -10.95
C GLU A 157 42.46 -21.18 -9.73
N ASP A 158 43.08 -20.00 -9.66
CA ASP A 158 43.83 -19.49 -8.51
C ASP A 158 43.25 -18.14 -8.09
N CYS A 159 42.46 -18.15 -7.02
CA CYS A 159 41.81 -16.97 -6.45
C CYS A 159 42.82 -15.98 -5.87
N SER A 160 43.88 -16.47 -5.20
CA SER A 160 44.91 -15.62 -4.61
C SER A 160 45.69 -14.85 -5.69
N LEU A 161 45.90 -15.47 -6.85
CA LEU A 161 46.59 -14.84 -7.98
C LEU A 161 45.71 -13.81 -8.72
N ASN A 162 44.45 -14.17 -9.02
CA ASN A 162 43.61 -13.35 -9.90
C ASN A 162 42.77 -12.32 -9.13
N PHE A 163 42.39 -12.63 -7.89
CA PHE A 163 41.54 -11.81 -7.04
C PHE A 163 42.10 -11.76 -5.59
N PRO A 164 43.32 -11.23 -5.37
CA PRO A 164 44.04 -11.30 -4.09
C PRO A 164 43.31 -10.63 -2.91
N SER A 165 42.39 -9.72 -3.19
CA SER A 165 41.60 -9.01 -2.18
C SER A 165 40.29 -9.71 -1.80
N VAL A 166 39.99 -10.87 -2.39
CA VAL A 166 38.72 -11.59 -2.21
C VAL A 166 39.01 -12.90 -1.49
N SER A 167 38.20 -13.23 -0.49
CA SER A 167 38.32 -14.49 0.25
C SER A 167 38.04 -15.69 -0.65
N ASP A 168 38.87 -16.72 -0.56
CA ASP A 168 38.68 -18.04 -1.17
C ASP A 168 38.07 -19.07 -0.19
N GLN A 169 37.84 -18.65 1.06
CA GLN A 169 37.22 -19.47 2.09
C GLN A 169 35.71 -19.57 1.88
N PRO A 170 35.05 -20.62 2.41
CA PRO A 170 33.60 -20.72 2.41
C PRO A 170 32.96 -19.45 3.00
N ALA A 171 31.84 -19.03 2.41
CA ALA A 171 31.06 -17.91 2.92
C ALA A 171 30.59 -18.21 4.35
N ASN A 172 30.73 -17.25 5.26
CA ASN A 172 30.20 -17.33 6.62
C ASN A 172 28.78 -16.77 6.70
N ASN A 173 28.46 -15.80 5.85
CA ASN A 173 27.14 -15.21 5.69
C ASN A 173 26.70 -15.26 4.22
N ILE A 174 25.40 -15.16 4.00
CA ILE A 174 24.81 -15.17 2.66
C ILE A 174 25.24 -13.99 1.78
N ASP A 175 25.62 -12.87 2.42
CA ASP A 175 26.06 -11.63 1.75
C ASP A 175 27.57 -11.60 1.46
N ASP A 176 28.33 -12.62 1.90
CA ASP A 176 29.78 -12.65 1.73
C ASP A 176 30.16 -12.85 0.26
N ILE A 177 31.00 -11.94 -0.24
CA ILE A 177 31.54 -12.02 -1.60
C ILE A 177 32.82 -12.87 -1.58
N ILE A 178 32.75 -14.04 -2.18
CA ILE A 178 33.86 -15.02 -2.23
C ILE A 178 34.34 -15.28 -3.66
N CYS A 179 35.52 -15.89 -3.75
CA CYS A 179 36.06 -16.47 -4.97
C CYS A 179 35.94 -18.00 -4.97
N ASP A 180 35.26 -18.55 -5.96
CA ASP A 180 34.97 -19.98 -6.07
C ASP A 180 35.83 -20.63 -7.17
N SER A 181 36.70 -21.55 -6.76
CA SER A 181 37.61 -22.25 -7.68
C SER A 181 37.03 -23.54 -8.28
N ARG A 182 35.90 -24.03 -7.76
CA ARG A 182 35.32 -25.34 -8.14
C ARG A 182 34.93 -25.43 -9.60
N TYR A 183 34.61 -24.30 -10.22
CA TYR A 183 34.16 -24.21 -11.61
C TYR A 183 35.23 -23.71 -12.59
N SER A 184 36.48 -23.56 -12.15
CA SER A 184 37.54 -22.92 -12.95
C SER A 184 38.65 -23.87 -13.39
N GLY A 185 38.51 -25.17 -13.09
CA GLY A 185 39.49 -26.20 -13.46
C GLY A 185 39.54 -26.46 -14.97
N SER A 186 40.64 -27.08 -15.42
CA SER A 186 40.92 -27.40 -16.82
C SER A 186 40.05 -28.52 -17.42
N GLU A 187 39.47 -29.38 -16.58
CA GLU A 187 38.60 -30.48 -17.02
C GLU A 187 37.12 -30.22 -16.71
N PRO A 188 36.19 -30.51 -17.63
CA PRO A 188 36.41 -31.00 -18.99
C PRO A 188 36.80 -29.86 -19.97
N SER A 189 37.38 -30.21 -21.12
CA SER A 189 37.77 -29.26 -22.18
C SER A 189 36.60 -28.70 -23.00
N THR A 190 35.44 -29.36 -22.93
CA THR A 190 34.14 -28.96 -23.51
C THR A 190 33.03 -29.40 -22.57
N ASP A 191 31.86 -28.78 -22.65
CA ASP A 191 30.71 -29.03 -21.78
C ASP A 191 31.01 -28.73 -20.30
N GLY A 192 32.04 -27.94 -20.02
CA GLY A 192 32.36 -27.46 -18.68
C GLY A 192 31.32 -26.44 -18.23
N GLU A 193 30.76 -26.62 -17.03
CA GLU A 193 29.74 -25.74 -16.49
C GLU A 193 30.30 -24.80 -15.42
N VAL A 194 29.73 -23.60 -15.36
CA VAL A 194 29.86 -22.65 -14.24
C VAL A 194 28.45 -22.35 -13.74
N VAL A 195 28.23 -22.57 -12.45
CA VAL A 195 26.92 -22.38 -11.81
C VAL A 195 27.04 -21.32 -10.72
N LEU A 196 26.17 -20.33 -10.76
CA LEU A 196 25.99 -19.32 -9.73
C LEU A 196 24.56 -19.41 -9.20
N LYS A 197 24.39 -19.70 -7.92
CA LYS A 197 23.10 -19.60 -7.23
C LYS A 197 22.99 -18.26 -6.52
N ALA A 198 21.83 -17.61 -6.58
CA ALA A 198 21.58 -16.35 -5.89
C ALA A 198 21.68 -16.51 -4.37
N LEU A 199 21.14 -17.62 -3.86
CA LEU A 199 21.13 -18.00 -2.46
C LEU A 199 21.81 -19.35 -2.32
N ASP A 200 22.81 -19.43 -1.42
CA ASP A 200 23.48 -20.69 -1.14
C ASP A 200 22.57 -21.56 -0.25
N PRO A 201 22.23 -22.79 -0.65
CA PRO A 201 21.30 -23.64 0.09
C PRO A 201 21.79 -24.04 1.50
N ILE A 202 23.05 -23.77 1.84
CA ILE A 202 23.58 -24.03 3.18
C ILE A 202 23.03 -23.05 4.25
N PHE A 203 22.53 -21.88 3.84
CA PHE A 203 21.99 -20.88 4.76
C PHE A 203 20.47 -20.99 4.85
N GLU A 204 19.95 -21.02 6.08
CA GLU A 204 18.52 -20.92 6.35
C GLU A 204 18.06 -19.47 6.19
N ILE A 205 16.92 -19.26 5.52
CA ILE A 205 16.37 -17.93 5.25
C ILE A 205 15.09 -17.75 6.06
N GLU A 206 15.16 -16.94 7.11
CA GLU A 206 14.00 -16.65 7.96
C GLU A 206 13.00 -15.71 7.26
N ASN A 207 13.49 -14.67 6.60
CA ASN A 207 12.66 -13.67 5.92
C ASN A 207 13.15 -13.42 4.48
N PRO A 208 12.49 -13.99 3.45
CA PRO A 208 12.83 -13.77 2.05
C PRO A 208 12.74 -12.30 1.59
N TYR A 209 11.98 -11.48 2.32
CA TYR A 209 11.76 -10.06 2.03
C TYR A 209 12.68 -9.11 2.78
N ALA A 210 13.64 -9.64 3.56
CA ALA A 210 14.69 -8.84 4.17
C ALA A 210 15.53 -8.13 3.08
N ALA A 211 15.98 -6.90 3.38
CA ALA A 211 16.62 -6.05 2.38
C ALA A 211 17.88 -6.66 1.75
N ASN A 212 18.67 -7.42 2.53
CA ASN A 212 19.87 -8.11 2.06
C ASN A 212 19.52 -9.30 1.14
N ILE A 213 18.53 -10.12 1.50
CA ILE A 213 18.06 -11.23 0.66
C ILE A 213 17.47 -10.70 -0.64
N GLN A 214 16.62 -9.68 -0.54
CA GLN A 214 16.06 -9.00 -1.71
C GLN A 214 17.17 -8.43 -2.59
N ASP A 215 18.28 -7.91 -2.01
CA ASP A 215 19.47 -7.51 -2.76
C ASP A 215 20.00 -8.66 -3.62
N LEU A 216 20.16 -9.86 -3.07
CA LEU A 216 20.72 -11.01 -3.79
C LEU A 216 19.77 -11.59 -4.85
N ILE A 217 18.47 -11.55 -4.63
CA ILE A 217 17.51 -12.25 -5.50
C ILE A 217 16.79 -11.37 -6.50
N THR A 218 16.96 -10.05 -6.51
CA THR A 218 16.32 -9.21 -7.54
C THR A 218 17.35 -8.47 -8.40
N LEU A 219 17.09 -8.39 -9.70
CA LEU A 219 17.97 -7.71 -10.65
C LEU A 219 17.20 -7.15 -11.85
N THR A 220 17.82 -6.16 -12.48
CA THR A 220 17.43 -5.55 -13.76
C THR A 220 18.47 -5.82 -14.84
N ASN A 221 19.72 -6.10 -14.47
CA ASN A 221 20.77 -6.46 -15.40
C ASN A 221 21.69 -7.50 -14.76
N ILE A 222 22.22 -8.39 -15.59
CA ILE A 222 23.28 -9.32 -15.20
C ILE A 222 24.40 -9.23 -16.22
N ARG A 223 25.65 -9.19 -15.73
CA ARG A 223 26.85 -9.10 -16.56
C ARG A 223 27.85 -10.15 -16.12
N VAL A 224 28.29 -10.96 -17.06
CA VAL A 224 29.36 -11.93 -16.88
C VAL A 224 30.62 -11.35 -17.49
N ASN A 225 31.65 -11.12 -16.68
CA ASN A 225 32.94 -10.60 -17.12
C ASN A 225 33.98 -11.72 -17.07
N PHE A 226 34.46 -12.14 -18.24
CA PHE A 226 35.63 -12.97 -18.37
C PHE A 226 36.87 -12.09 -18.32
N THR A 227 37.81 -12.42 -17.43
CA THR A 227 39.00 -11.60 -17.19
C THR A 227 40.30 -12.29 -17.63
N ARG A 228 40.32 -13.63 -17.65
CA ARG A 228 41.49 -14.41 -18.04
C ARG A 228 41.12 -15.67 -18.83
N LEU A 229 41.73 -15.83 -20.00
CA LEU A 229 41.64 -17.06 -20.80
C LEU A 229 42.43 -18.17 -20.13
N PHE A 230 41.93 -19.40 -20.26
CA PHE A 230 42.67 -20.58 -19.88
C PHE A 230 43.73 -20.89 -20.94
N THR A 231 44.98 -21.09 -20.51
CA THR A 231 46.11 -21.39 -21.41
C THR A 231 46.86 -22.60 -20.88
N LEU A 232 47.17 -23.58 -21.74
CA LEU A 232 47.84 -24.84 -21.38
C LEU A 232 49.37 -24.69 -21.15
N GLY A 233 49.83 -23.54 -20.65
CA GLY A 233 51.26 -23.26 -20.44
C GLY A 233 52.08 -22.96 -21.70
N ASP A 234 51.44 -22.86 -22.87
CA ASP A 234 52.10 -22.49 -24.15
C ASP A 234 52.67 -21.06 -24.16
N THR A 235 52.45 -20.27 -23.11
CA THR A 235 53.02 -18.93 -22.93
C THR A 235 54.53 -18.93 -22.69
N LEU A 236 55.18 -20.08 -22.44
CA LEU A 236 56.62 -20.16 -22.11
C LEU A 236 57.52 -20.77 -23.18
N LEU A 237 57.01 -21.23 -24.32
CA LEU A 237 57.86 -21.80 -25.38
C LEU A 237 57.50 -21.21 -26.74
N SER A 238 58.14 -20.08 -27.06
CA SER A 238 58.22 -19.46 -28.38
C SER A 238 58.92 -20.35 -29.43
N ARG A 239 58.47 -21.60 -29.61
CA ARG A 239 58.94 -22.51 -30.66
C ARG A 239 58.00 -22.45 -31.86
N LYS A 240 58.33 -21.56 -32.81
CA LYS A 240 58.09 -21.66 -34.27
C LYS A 240 56.86 -22.46 -34.77
N ARG A 241 55.68 -22.30 -34.18
CA ARG A 241 54.41 -22.79 -34.73
C ARG A 241 53.43 -21.63 -34.86
N ARG A 242 52.58 -21.69 -35.90
CA ARG A 242 51.59 -20.69 -36.31
C ARG A 242 50.88 -20.01 -35.13
N ASN A 243 50.56 -18.72 -35.31
CA ASN A 243 49.91 -17.80 -34.37
C ASN A 243 49.28 -18.47 -33.13
N PRO A 244 49.96 -18.46 -31.96
CA PRO A 244 49.47 -19.16 -30.76
C PRO A 244 48.13 -18.62 -30.25
N GLN A 245 47.74 -17.40 -30.66
CA GLN A 245 46.49 -16.76 -30.26
C GLN A 245 45.24 -17.37 -30.91
N GLU A 246 45.34 -18.03 -32.08
CA GLU A 246 44.18 -18.63 -32.80
C GLU A 246 43.51 -19.79 -32.04
N LYS A 247 44.09 -20.20 -30.91
CA LYS A 247 43.67 -21.36 -30.11
C LYS A 247 42.92 -20.98 -28.83
N TYR A 248 43.00 -19.73 -28.40
CA TYR A 248 42.44 -19.29 -27.12
C TYR A 248 41.32 -18.31 -27.38
N TYR A 249 40.12 -18.68 -27.02
CA TYR A 249 38.91 -17.88 -27.14
C TYR A 249 37.88 -18.41 -26.15
N TYR A 250 36.90 -17.59 -25.81
CA TYR A 250 35.73 -18.06 -25.07
C TYR A 250 34.69 -18.56 -26.06
N ALA A 251 34.14 -19.74 -25.83
CA ALA A 251 33.00 -20.26 -26.57
C ALA A 251 31.97 -20.85 -25.61
N LEU A 252 30.71 -20.49 -25.81
CA LEU A 252 29.59 -20.85 -24.92
C LEU A 252 28.47 -21.52 -25.71
N TYR A 253 28.11 -22.76 -25.36
CA TYR A 253 26.95 -23.43 -25.94
C TYR A 253 25.66 -22.75 -25.50
N ASN A 254 25.50 -22.49 -24.20
CA ASN A 254 24.33 -21.81 -23.68
C ASN A 254 24.61 -20.98 -22.42
N MET A 255 23.72 -20.03 -22.19
CA MET A 255 23.63 -19.22 -20.98
C MET A 255 22.18 -19.26 -20.54
N VAL A 256 21.91 -19.81 -19.36
CA VAL A 256 20.56 -19.91 -18.80
C VAL A 256 20.50 -19.03 -17.56
N VAL A 257 19.64 -18.01 -17.60
CA VAL A 257 19.39 -17.13 -16.45
C VAL A 257 18.04 -17.51 -15.88
N ARG A 258 18.03 -18.39 -14.87
CA ARG A 258 16.80 -18.84 -14.24
C ARG A 258 16.27 -17.80 -13.27
N GLY A 259 14.99 -17.51 -13.41
CA GLY A 259 14.29 -16.54 -12.58
C GLY A 259 12.78 -16.53 -12.81
N SER A 260 12.10 -15.67 -12.08
CA SER A 260 10.65 -15.47 -12.17
C SER A 260 10.34 -13.98 -12.13
N CYS A 261 9.12 -13.64 -12.51
CA CYS A 261 8.54 -12.33 -12.31
C CYS A 261 8.41 -12.03 -10.80
N PHE A 262 8.72 -10.81 -10.38
CA PHE A 262 8.81 -10.46 -8.96
C PHE A 262 7.53 -9.74 -8.49
N CYS A 263 6.66 -10.44 -7.77
CA CYS A 263 5.32 -9.94 -7.42
C CYS A 263 5.04 -9.87 -5.91
N HIS A 264 6.07 -9.86 -5.09
CA HIS A 264 5.96 -9.83 -3.62
C HIS A 264 5.00 -10.89 -3.02
N GLY A 265 4.82 -12.05 -3.68
CA GLY A 265 3.90 -13.09 -3.21
C GLY A 265 2.40 -12.83 -3.49
N HIS A 266 2.05 -11.85 -4.33
CA HIS A 266 0.67 -11.45 -4.63
C HIS A 266 0.23 -11.72 -6.07
N ALA A 267 1.00 -12.47 -6.87
CA ALA A 267 0.56 -12.88 -8.20
C ALA A 267 1.14 -14.23 -8.61
N SER A 268 0.30 -15.07 -9.21
CA SER A 268 0.71 -16.34 -9.83
C SER A 268 1.11 -16.19 -11.31
N GLN A 269 0.77 -15.06 -11.95
CA GLN A 269 0.93 -14.85 -13.38
C GLN A 269 1.42 -13.44 -13.70
N CYS A 270 2.15 -13.33 -14.81
CA CYS A 270 2.64 -12.06 -15.33
C CYS A 270 2.34 -11.89 -16.82
N THR A 271 2.22 -10.63 -17.21
CA THR A 271 1.94 -10.18 -18.58
C THR A 271 3.07 -9.31 -19.11
N PRO A 272 3.15 -9.10 -20.44
CA PRO A 272 4.15 -8.19 -21.02
C PRO A 272 4.07 -6.77 -20.43
N VAL A 273 5.21 -6.14 -20.18
CA VAL A 273 5.31 -4.80 -19.58
C VAL A 273 4.76 -3.70 -20.50
N ASP A 274 4.98 -3.81 -21.82
CA ASP A 274 4.43 -2.89 -22.83
C ASP A 274 3.56 -3.64 -23.86
N PRO A 275 2.22 -3.60 -23.72
CA PRO A 275 1.32 -4.24 -24.68
C PRO A 275 1.17 -3.46 -26.00
N ARG A 276 1.71 -2.24 -26.12
CA ARG A 276 1.52 -1.39 -27.32
C ARG A 276 2.55 -1.63 -28.41
N ARG A 277 3.67 -2.29 -28.11
CA ARG A 277 4.56 -2.83 -29.14
C ARG A 277 3.92 -4.09 -29.72
N GLY A 278 3.07 -3.90 -30.73
CA GLY A 278 2.31 -4.92 -31.46
C GLY A 278 3.14 -5.98 -32.20
N ASP A 279 4.38 -6.21 -31.78
CA ASP A 279 5.22 -7.33 -32.20
C ASP A 279 4.97 -8.49 -31.21
N VAL A 280 3.73 -8.99 -31.19
CA VAL A 280 3.31 -10.14 -30.36
C VAL A 280 3.87 -11.43 -30.97
N PHE A 281 5.19 -11.57 -30.95
CA PHE A 281 5.85 -12.85 -30.91
C PHE A 281 6.12 -13.17 -29.44
N THR A 282 5.06 -13.47 -28.68
CA THR A 282 5.22 -14.12 -27.37
C THR A 282 5.83 -15.49 -27.64
N GLN A 283 7.16 -15.57 -27.56
CA GLN A 283 7.87 -16.83 -27.66
C GLN A 283 7.39 -17.73 -26.53
N THR A 284 6.97 -18.95 -26.87
CA THR A 284 6.56 -19.96 -25.89
C THR A 284 7.68 -20.13 -24.86
N GLY A 285 7.34 -20.02 -23.57
CA GLY A 285 8.29 -20.13 -22.46
C GLY A 285 9.02 -18.82 -22.09
N MET A 286 8.68 -17.68 -22.70
CA MET A 286 9.15 -16.37 -22.24
C MET A 286 8.57 -16.03 -20.87
N VAL A 287 9.43 -15.64 -19.93
CA VAL A 287 9.00 -15.10 -18.63
C VAL A 287 8.63 -13.62 -18.78
N HIS A 288 7.39 -13.27 -18.47
CA HIS A 288 6.90 -11.89 -18.51
C HIS A 288 7.18 -11.13 -17.20
N GLY A 289 7.18 -9.80 -17.24
CA GLY A 289 7.67 -8.96 -16.14
C GLY A 289 6.64 -8.14 -15.36
N ARG A 290 5.38 -8.05 -15.82
CA ARG A 290 4.34 -7.26 -15.13
C ARG A 290 3.36 -8.15 -14.41
N CYS A 291 3.21 -7.97 -13.10
CA CYS A 291 2.36 -8.82 -12.27
C CYS A 291 0.87 -8.60 -12.52
N LEU A 292 0.10 -9.70 -12.55
CA LEU A 292 -1.36 -9.66 -12.42
C LEU A 292 -1.72 -9.72 -10.93
N CYS A 293 -1.68 -8.56 -10.28
CA CYS A 293 -1.79 -8.45 -8.84
C CYS A 293 -3.13 -8.96 -8.29
N GLN A 294 -3.04 -9.73 -7.21
CA GLN A 294 -4.15 -10.26 -6.41
C GLN A 294 -4.07 -9.69 -4.98
N HIS A 295 -4.79 -10.25 -4.01
CA HIS A 295 -4.76 -9.80 -2.61
C HIS A 295 -5.07 -8.29 -2.41
N ASN A 296 -5.85 -7.72 -3.33
CA ASN A 296 -6.14 -6.28 -3.41
C ASN A 296 -4.87 -5.41 -3.42
N THR A 297 -3.82 -5.89 -4.09
CA THR A 297 -2.58 -5.15 -4.31
C THR A 297 -2.52 -4.56 -5.72
N ALA A 298 -1.68 -3.55 -5.90
CA ALA A 298 -1.47 -2.81 -7.13
C ALA A 298 0.01 -2.43 -7.28
N GLY A 299 0.37 -1.94 -8.47
CA GLY A 299 1.75 -1.68 -8.84
C GLY A 299 2.22 -2.61 -9.94
N GLU A 300 3.46 -2.44 -10.39
CA GLU A 300 4.06 -3.33 -11.41
C GLU A 300 4.49 -4.66 -10.78
N ASN A 301 4.84 -4.64 -9.49
CA ASN A 301 5.30 -5.77 -8.70
C ASN A 301 4.37 -6.07 -7.51
N CYS A 302 3.18 -5.47 -7.45
CA CYS A 302 2.24 -5.60 -6.33
C CYS A 302 2.75 -5.02 -5.00
N GLU A 303 3.55 -3.96 -5.10
CA GLU A 303 4.27 -3.31 -4.00
C GLU A 303 3.43 -2.32 -3.15
N ARG A 304 2.13 -2.19 -3.44
CA ARG A 304 1.20 -1.32 -2.71
C ARG A 304 -0.20 -1.90 -2.70
N CYS A 305 -1.06 -1.41 -1.80
CA CYS A 305 -2.47 -1.75 -1.84
C CYS A 305 -3.18 -1.06 -3.02
N GLN A 306 -4.28 -1.67 -3.48
CA GLN A 306 -5.22 -1.03 -4.39
C GLN A 306 -5.87 0.17 -3.71
N ASP A 307 -6.35 1.10 -4.53
CA ASP A 307 -7.14 2.21 -4.06
C ASP A 307 -8.32 1.70 -3.20
N PHE A 308 -8.62 2.43 -2.14
CA PHE A 308 -9.63 2.09 -1.15
C PHE A 308 -9.37 0.83 -0.30
N HIS A 309 -8.17 0.23 -0.37
CA HIS A 309 -7.75 -0.92 0.43
C HIS A 309 -6.64 -0.60 1.44
N HIS A 310 -6.76 0.56 2.09
CA HIS A 310 -5.79 1.09 3.05
C HIS A 310 -6.24 0.93 4.51
N ASP A 311 -7.03 -0.10 4.83
CA ASP A 311 -7.46 -0.37 6.22
C ASP A 311 -6.35 -1.01 7.07
N SER A 312 -5.39 -1.67 6.43
CA SER A 312 -4.23 -2.31 7.04
C SER A 312 -2.95 -1.95 6.28
N PRO A 313 -1.77 -2.02 6.92
CA PRO A 313 -0.51 -1.76 6.22
C PRO A 313 -0.24 -2.86 5.19
N TRP A 314 0.35 -2.50 4.06
CA TRP A 314 0.81 -3.45 3.05
C TRP A 314 1.89 -4.37 3.64
N ARG A 315 1.83 -5.66 3.28
CA ARG A 315 2.82 -6.69 3.63
C ARG A 315 2.99 -7.62 2.42
N PRO A 316 4.19 -8.20 2.23
CA PRO A 316 4.36 -9.21 1.19
C PRO A 316 3.51 -10.44 1.49
N GLY A 317 3.08 -11.15 0.46
CA GLY A 317 2.23 -12.33 0.58
C GLY A 317 2.93 -13.45 1.35
N GLY A 318 2.32 -13.87 2.46
CA GLY A 318 2.70 -15.01 3.29
C GLY A 318 1.55 -16.02 3.43
N GLU A 319 1.59 -16.87 4.45
CA GLU A 319 0.56 -17.88 4.71
C GLU A 319 -0.68 -17.31 5.42
N ASN A 320 -0.63 -16.03 5.82
CA ASN A 320 -1.65 -15.41 6.64
C ASN A 320 -2.54 -14.45 5.83
N THR A 321 -3.82 -14.39 6.17
CA THR A 321 -4.79 -13.46 5.60
C THR A 321 -4.46 -11.99 5.92
N ASP A 322 -3.63 -11.73 6.93
CA ASP A 322 -3.14 -10.38 7.28
C ASP A 322 -2.33 -9.71 6.17
N ASP A 323 -1.83 -10.50 5.21
CA ASP A 323 -1.05 -10.03 4.06
C ASP A 323 -1.95 -9.56 2.90
N ILE A 324 -3.28 -9.67 3.05
CA ILE A 324 -4.26 -9.19 2.08
C ILE A 324 -4.65 -7.76 2.44
N CYS A 325 -4.52 -6.84 1.49
CA CYS A 325 -4.92 -5.45 1.70
C CYS A 325 -6.42 -5.36 1.98
N ARG A 326 -6.78 -4.79 3.13
CA ARG A 326 -8.17 -4.71 3.58
C ARG A 326 -8.84 -3.43 3.11
N ARG A 327 -10.07 -3.59 2.61
CA ARG A 327 -10.91 -2.49 2.14
C ARG A 327 -11.28 -1.57 3.30
N CYS A 328 -11.21 -0.26 3.09
CA CYS A 328 -11.73 0.72 4.03
C CYS A 328 -13.26 0.63 4.13
N ASN A 329 -13.79 0.82 5.34
CA ASN A 329 -15.22 0.97 5.55
C ASN A 329 -15.57 2.44 5.77
N CYS A 330 -16.13 3.07 4.74
CA CYS A 330 -16.58 4.47 4.78
C CYS A 330 -18.11 4.59 4.70
N HIS A 331 -18.84 3.50 4.97
CA HIS A 331 -20.30 3.43 4.93
C HIS A 331 -20.94 3.99 3.63
N GLY A 332 -20.24 3.87 2.49
CA GLY A 332 -20.73 4.36 1.19
C GLY A 332 -20.75 5.89 1.06
N HIS A 333 -19.97 6.60 1.86
CA HIS A 333 -19.92 8.07 1.86
C HIS A 333 -18.64 8.65 1.25
N THR A 334 -17.71 7.80 0.85
CA THR A 334 -16.53 8.11 0.03
C THR A 334 -15.93 6.79 -0.47
N ASP A 335 -15.23 6.85 -1.59
CA ASP A 335 -14.44 5.76 -2.17
C ASP A 335 -12.93 6.03 -2.06
N SER A 336 -12.54 6.98 -1.21
CA SER A 336 -11.14 7.34 -0.95
C SER A 336 -10.81 7.20 0.54
N CYS A 337 -9.64 6.63 0.82
CA CYS A 337 -9.12 6.48 2.17
C CYS A 337 -7.60 6.31 2.14
N HIS A 338 -6.98 6.63 3.27
CA HIS A 338 -5.57 6.39 3.54
C HIS A 338 -5.37 5.60 4.84
N PHE A 339 -4.17 5.06 5.01
CA PHE A 339 -3.78 4.34 6.21
C PHE A 339 -3.16 5.29 7.23
N ASP A 340 -3.64 5.25 8.47
CA ASP A 340 -3.10 5.97 9.62
C ASP A 340 -2.59 4.97 10.67
N VAL A 341 -1.30 5.05 10.97
CA VAL A 341 -0.63 4.15 11.93
C VAL A 341 -1.09 4.38 13.37
N ALA A 342 -1.36 5.63 13.76
CA ALA A 342 -1.78 5.94 15.12
C ALA A 342 -3.19 5.38 15.40
N ARG A 343 -4.08 5.43 14.40
CA ARG A 343 -5.40 4.77 14.47
C ARG A 343 -5.26 3.25 14.54
N PHE A 344 -4.38 2.66 13.73
CA PHE A 344 -4.13 1.23 13.74
C PHE A 344 -3.68 0.76 15.13
N ASP A 345 -2.74 1.47 15.74
CA ASP A 345 -2.26 1.16 17.09
C ASP A 345 -3.36 1.38 18.15
N ALA A 346 -4.13 2.47 18.04
CA ALA A 346 -5.23 2.78 18.95
C ALA A 346 -6.36 1.74 18.93
N THR A 347 -6.55 1.05 17.80
CA THR A 347 -7.51 -0.05 17.65
C THR A 347 -6.93 -1.42 17.99
N GLY A 348 -5.67 -1.49 18.46
CA GLY A 348 -5.00 -2.76 18.77
C GLY A 348 -4.65 -3.58 17.54
N GLY A 349 -4.35 -2.94 16.41
CA GLY A 349 -4.04 -3.59 15.15
C GLY A 349 -5.25 -4.02 14.33
N VAL A 350 -6.44 -3.52 14.65
CA VAL A 350 -7.69 -3.92 13.99
C VAL A 350 -7.95 -3.10 12.73
N SER A 351 -7.86 -1.77 12.76
CA SER A 351 -8.16 -0.91 11.60
C SER A 351 -7.37 0.39 11.68
N GLY A 352 -6.67 0.72 10.59
CA GLY A 352 -5.95 1.98 10.40
C GLY A 352 -6.55 2.85 9.30
N GLY A 353 -7.59 2.37 8.60
CA GLY A 353 -8.19 3.12 7.50
C GLY A 353 -8.90 4.38 7.99
N VAL A 354 -8.62 5.50 7.32
CA VAL A 354 -9.27 6.80 7.52
C VAL A 354 -9.83 7.27 6.18
N CYS A 355 -11.13 7.52 6.15
CA CYS A 355 -11.87 7.95 4.98
C CYS A 355 -11.60 9.42 4.66
N ASP A 356 -11.40 9.71 3.37
CA ASP A 356 -11.11 11.04 2.87
C ASP A 356 -12.39 11.70 2.33
N ASP A 357 -12.59 12.99 2.63
CA ASP A 357 -13.67 13.82 2.09
C ASP A 357 -15.10 13.24 2.24
N CYS A 358 -15.46 12.79 3.45
CA CYS A 358 -16.79 12.25 3.75
C CYS A 358 -17.94 13.12 3.20
N HIS A 359 -18.73 12.57 2.27
CA HIS A 359 -19.92 13.19 1.71
C HIS A 359 -21.14 13.08 2.64
N HIS A 360 -22.32 13.50 2.18
CA HIS A 360 -23.61 13.31 2.87
C HIS A 360 -23.69 13.93 4.29
N GLY A 361 -22.95 15.02 4.52
CA GLY A 361 -22.92 15.68 5.83
C GLY A 361 -22.26 14.83 6.92
N ARG A 362 -21.44 13.84 6.54
CA ARG A 362 -20.73 12.95 7.45
C ARG A 362 -19.35 13.48 7.84
N MET A 363 -18.84 12.95 8.93
CA MET A 363 -17.48 13.15 9.45
C MET A 363 -17.05 11.91 10.24
N GLY A 364 -15.82 11.96 10.76
CA GLY A 364 -15.22 10.85 11.49
C GLY A 364 -14.38 9.96 10.57
N PRO A 365 -13.52 9.10 11.15
CA PRO A 365 -12.57 8.31 10.37
C PRO A 365 -13.21 7.30 9.42
N GLN A 366 -14.47 6.91 9.65
CA GLN A 366 -15.24 5.99 8.81
C GLN A 366 -16.46 6.67 8.20
N CYS A 367 -16.55 8.00 8.26
CA CYS A 367 -17.76 8.75 7.91
C CYS A 367 -18.99 8.28 8.70
N GLU A 368 -18.80 7.88 9.95
CA GLU A 368 -19.82 7.25 10.79
C GLU A 368 -20.65 8.26 11.60
N GLN A 369 -20.19 9.51 11.68
CA GLN A 369 -20.83 10.57 12.48
C GLN A 369 -21.38 11.67 11.58
N CYS A 370 -22.42 12.36 12.02
CA CYS A 370 -22.91 13.56 11.34
C CYS A 370 -22.05 14.78 11.69
N ARG A 371 -21.93 15.72 10.75
CA ARG A 371 -21.26 17.02 10.96
C ARG A 371 -21.98 17.83 12.05
N PRO A 372 -21.34 18.85 12.66
CA PRO A 372 -22.01 19.66 13.67
C PRO A 372 -23.24 20.32 13.04
N PHE A 373 -24.29 20.54 13.86
CA PHE A 373 -25.61 21.00 13.42
C PHE A 373 -26.44 19.99 12.61
N LEU A 374 -25.97 18.75 12.48
CA LEU A 374 -26.73 17.62 11.95
C LEU A 374 -26.77 16.48 12.99
N TYR A 375 -27.81 15.67 12.95
CA TYR A 375 -27.91 14.43 13.73
C TYR A 375 -28.44 13.27 12.87
N GLN A 376 -28.17 12.05 13.30
CA GLN A 376 -28.63 10.83 12.63
C GLN A 376 -30.16 10.67 12.79
N ASP A 377 -30.88 10.58 11.67
CA ASP A 377 -32.28 10.18 11.65
C ASP A 377 -32.42 8.75 12.22
N PRO A 378 -33.14 8.56 13.35
CA PRO A 378 -33.28 7.25 13.99
C PRO A 378 -33.97 6.20 13.12
N GLN A 379 -34.65 6.60 12.04
CA GLN A 379 -35.34 5.69 11.12
C GLN A 379 -34.48 5.28 9.92
N ARG A 380 -33.29 5.89 9.74
CA ARG A 380 -32.41 5.63 8.59
C ARG A 380 -31.14 4.95 9.03
N ALA A 381 -30.63 4.08 8.17
CA ALA A 381 -29.36 3.41 8.37
C ALA A 381 -28.19 4.39 8.21
N VAL A 382 -27.00 4.00 8.68
CA VAL A 382 -25.81 4.85 8.60
C VAL A 382 -25.36 5.04 7.15
N ASP A 383 -25.51 4.05 6.30
CA ASP A 383 -25.13 4.12 4.88
C ASP A 383 -26.11 4.95 4.02
N ASP A 384 -27.26 5.36 4.54
CA ASP A 384 -28.22 6.21 3.82
C ASP A 384 -27.61 7.61 3.56
N PRO A 385 -27.54 8.08 2.30
CA PRO A 385 -27.05 9.41 1.93
C PRO A 385 -27.76 10.60 2.59
N HIS A 386 -28.95 10.38 3.14
CA HIS A 386 -29.79 11.41 3.74
C HIS A 386 -30.07 11.12 5.22
N ALA A 387 -29.27 10.28 5.89
CA ALA A 387 -29.46 10.00 7.30
C ALA A 387 -29.08 11.17 8.21
N CYS A 388 -28.16 12.04 7.80
CA CYS A 388 -27.83 13.23 8.58
C CYS A 388 -28.81 14.37 8.28
N ILE A 389 -29.65 14.69 9.26
CA ILE A 389 -30.69 15.72 9.17
C ILE A 389 -30.36 16.93 10.08
N PRO A 390 -30.77 18.15 9.72
CA PRO A 390 -30.47 19.34 10.49
C PRO A 390 -31.04 19.32 11.91
N CYS A 391 -30.28 19.84 12.87
CA CYS A 391 -30.80 20.16 14.19
C CYS A 391 -31.90 21.23 14.09
N ASP A 392 -33.01 21.02 14.80
CA ASP A 392 -34.10 22.00 14.92
C ASP A 392 -34.09 22.66 16.29
N CYS A 393 -33.00 23.36 16.62
CA CYS A 393 -32.81 23.97 17.94
C CYS A 393 -33.25 25.43 17.96
N ASN A 394 -34.07 25.82 18.94
CA ASN A 394 -34.49 27.20 19.11
C ASN A 394 -33.29 28.07 19.56
N PRO A 395 -32.82 29.03 18.74
CA PRO A 395 -31.64 29.83 19.07
C PRO A 395 -31.77 30.65 20.36
N ALA A 396 -33.00 30.97 20.78
CA ALA A 396 -33.23 31.71 22.02
C ALA A 396 -32.96 30.86 23.26
N GLY A 397 -33.29 29.57 23.19
CA GLY A 397 -33.22 28.65 24.31
C GLY A 397 -32.03 27.70 24.30
N SER A 398 -31.33 27.56 23.17
CA SER A 398 -30.17 26.67 23.05
C SER A 398 -28.84 27.37 23.38
N GLN A 399 -27.91 26.59 23.91
CA GLN A 399 -26.51 26.95 24.07
C GLN A 399 -25.76 26.74 22.75
N GLY A 400 -24.61 27.41 22.59
CA GLY A 400 -23.67 27.12 21.49
C GLY A 400 -24.20 27.36 20.07
N GLY A 401 -25.25 28.16 19.90
CA GLY A 401 -25.76 28.55 18.57
C GLY A 401 -26.63 27.50 17.88
N GLY A 402 -27.20 26.55 18.62
CA GLY A 402 -28.15 25.56 18.08
C GLY A 402 -27.54 24.19 17.74
N LEU A 403 -26.44 23.83 18.41
CA LEU A 403 -25.93 22.47 18.37
C LEU A 403 -26.90 21.50 19.04
N CYS A 404 -27.05 20.31 18.47
CA CYS A 404 -27.76 19.19 19.06
C CYS A 404 -26.84 17.97 19.20
N ASP A 405 -27.27 17.04 20.06
CA ASP A 405 -26.64 15.74 20.18
C ASP A 405 -26.73 14.97 18.84
N PRO A 406 -25.61 14.46 18.30
CA PRO A 406 -25.55 13.91 16.95
C PRO A 406 -26.30 12.57 16.78
N LEU A 407 -26.73 11.93 17.87
CA LEU A 407 -27.45 10.65 17.86
C LEU A 407 -28.96 10.84 18.08
N SER A 408 -29.34 11.69 19.04
CA SER A 408 -30.73 11.86 19.47
C SER A 408 -31.40 13.11 18.91
N GLY A 409 -30.62 14.07 18.39
CA GLY A 409 -31.12 15.39 17.99
C GLY A 409 -31.52 16.28 19.16
N GLN A 410 -31.27 15.88 20.42
CA GLN A 410 -31.57 16.70 21.59
C GLN A 410 -30.71 17.96 21.61
N CYS A 411 -31.35 19.11 21.66
CA CYS A 411 -30.67 20.40 21.75
C CYS A 411 -30.12 20.62 23.16
N PHE A 412 -28.97 21.28 23.25
CA PHE A 412 -28.39 21.67 24.53
C PHE A 412 -29.06 22.95 25.06
N CYS A 413 -30.00 22.82 25.99
CA CYS A 413 -30.80 23.95 26.47
C CYS A 413 -30.07 24.79 27.52
N LYS A 414 -30.33 26.11 27.52
CA LYS A 414 -29.91 27.03 28.58
C LYS A 414 -30.52 26.62 29.92
N GLU A 415 -29.96 27.13 31.02
CA GLU A 415 -30.24 26.68 32.38
C GLU A 415 -31.73 26.55 32.72
N ASN A 416 -32.55 27.54 32.34
CA ASN A 416 -33.97 27.61 32.69
C ASN A 416 -34.91 27.23 31.54
N VAL A 417 -34.38 26.56 30.53
CA VAL A 417 -35.08 26.15 29.31
C VAL A 417 -35.16 24.63 29.24
N ASP A 418 -36.23 24.11 28.65
CA ASP A 418 -36.50 22.68 28.51
C ASP A 418 -37.06 22.35 27.11
N GLY A 419 -37.27 21.07 26.85
CA GLY A 419 -37.80 20.53 25.59
C GLY A 419 -36.70 20.03 24.65
N GLN A 420 -37.08 19.19 23.69
CA GLN A 420 -36.15 18.63 22.70
C GLN A 420 -35.47 19.71 21.85
N HIS A 421 -36.22 20.77 21.56
CA HIS A 421 -35.82 21.90 20.73
C HIS A 421 -35.43 23.14 21.54
N CYS A 422 -35.39 23.05 22.88
CA CYS A 422 -35.18 24.19 23.79
C CYS A 422 -36.16 25.35 23.54
N ASP A 423 -37.42 25.01 23.31
CA ASP A 423 -38.46 25.91 22.82
C ASP A 423 -39.39 26.43 23.91
N ARG A 424 -39.20 25.96 25.16
CA ARG A 424 -40.06 26.29 26.30
C ARG A 424 -39.28 26.50 27.58
N CYS A 425 -39.81 27.32 28.48
CA CYS A 425 -39.24 27.49 29.80
C CYS A 425 -39.52 26.28 30.69
N LYS A 426 -38.58 26.00 31.61
CA LYS A 426 -38.83 25.06 32.72
C LYS A 426 -40.00 25.55 33.57
N HIS A 427 -40.61 24.61 34.30
CA HIS A 427 -41.62 24.96 35.30
C HIS A 427 -41.06 25.96 36.32
N GLY A 428 -41.83 27.01 36.61
CA GLY A 428 -41.38 28.10 37.48
C GLY A 428 -40.58 29.20 36.77
N PHE A 429 -40.47 29.17 35.44
CA PHE A 429 -39.83 30.19 34.62
C PHE A 429 -40.70 30.66 33.45
N PHE A 430 -40.43 31.86 32.92
CA PHE A 430 -41.17 32.47 31.82
C PHE A 430 -40.30 33.36 30.92
N ASN A 431 -40.88 33.82 29.80
CA ASN A 431 -40.30 34.81 28.89
C ASN A 431 -38.97 34.37 28.26
N LEU A 432 -39.04 33.32 27.42
CA LEU A 432 -37.88 32.80 26.68
C LEU A 432 -37.26 33.87 25.78
N ARG A 433 -35.99 34.19 26.01
CA ARG A 433 -35.28 35.29 25.34
C ARG A 433 -33.87 34.89 24.92
N GLN A 434 -33.49 35.33 23.73
CA GLN A 434 -32.17 35.01 23.18
C GLN A 434 -31.03 35.72 23.93
N ASP A 435 -31.28 36.94 24.39
CA ASP A 435 -30.33 37.77 25.12
C ASP A 435 -30.21 37.42 26.61
N ASP A 436 -31.08 36.56 27.12
CA ASP A 436 -30.97 36.01 28.47
C ASP A 436 -30.02 34.80 28.48
N SER A 437 -28.96 34.84 29.31
CA SER A 437 -27.98 33.75 29.43
C SER A 437 -28.60 32.47 30.00
N ALA A 438 -29.59 32.59 30.88
CA ALA A 438 -30.33 31.46 31.43
C ALA A 438 -31.55 31.09 30.56
N GLY A 439 -31.89 31.93 29.58
CA GLY A 439 -32.94 31.74 28.59
C GLY A 439 -34.31 32.18 29.09
N CYS A 440 -34.69 31.79 30.30
CA CYS A 440 -35.94 32.18 30.94
C CYS A 440 -35.73 32.78 32.33
N GLN A 441 -36.66 33.65 32.72
CA GLN A 441 -36.66 34.37 33.99
C GLN A 441 -37.54 33.64 35.01
N ALA A 442 -37.15 33.66 36.28
CA ALA A 442 -37.96 33.02 37.33
C ALA A 442 -39.33 33.70 37.49
N CYS A 443 -40.39 32.91 37.66
CA CYS A 443 -41.74 33.43 37.91
C CYS A 443 -41.78 34.24 39.21
N GLU A 444 -41.10 33.76 40.24
CA GLU A 444 -41.09 34.34 41.60
C GLU A 444 -42.49 34.42 42.24
N CYS A 445 -43.34 33.41 42.02
CA CYS A 445 -44.65 33.31 42.66
C CYS A 445 -44.52 33.25 44.17
N GLU A 446 -45.18 34.16 44.89
CA GLU A 446 -45.16 34.26 46.34
C GLU A 446 -45.94 33.08 46.96
N PRO A 447 -45.28 32.16 47.69
CA PRO A 447 -45.91 30.93 48.17
C PRO A 447 -47.15 31.14 49.05
N LEU A 448 -47.20 32.27 49.77
CA LEU A 448 -48.34 32.60 50.63
C LEU A 448 -49.54 33.13 49.84
N GLY A 449 -49.30 33.78 48.70
CA GLY A 449 -50.35 34.40 47.88
C GLY A 449 -50.72 33.61 46.62
N SER A 450 -49.90 32.63 46.21
CA SER A 450 -50.15 31.81 45.02
C SER A 450 -50.74 30.44 45.36
N VAL A 451 -51.42 29.84 44.38
CA VAL A 451 -51.94 28.47 44.44
C VAL A 451 -50.84 27.45 44.09
N SER A 452 -49.85 27.85 43.28
CA SER A 452 -48.70 27.03 42.89
C SER A 452 -47.50 27.89 42.50
N GLU A 453 -46.33 27.28 42.34
CA GLU A 453 -45.13 27.92 41.80
C GLU A 453 -45.13 28.03 40.27
N LEU A 454 -46.12 27.44 39.59
CA LEU A 454 -46.29 27.54 38.14
C LEU A 454 -46.86 28.90 37.76
N CYS A 455 -46.30 29.49 36.71
CA CYS A 455 -46.81 30.71 36.10
C CYS A 455 -46.97 30.55 34.58
N ASP A 456 -47.69 31.50 33.96
CA ASP A 456 -47.81 31.58 32.50
C ASP A 456 -46.42 31.70 31.85
N GLN A 457 -46.08 30.79 30.92
CA GLN A 457 -44.73 30.70 30.35
C GLN A 457 -44.32 31.92 29.50
N VAL A 458 -45.26 32.80 29.13
CA VAL A 458 -44.99 33.99 28.32
C VAL A 458 -44.99 35.25 29.18
N ARG A 459 -46.02 35.44 30.01
CA ARG A 459 -46.26 36.66 30.80
C ARG A 459 -45.73 36.59 32.22
N GLY A 460 -45.45 35.39 32.72
CA GLY A 460 -44.97 35.18 34.08
C GLY A 460 -46.04 35.34 35.15
N GLN A 461 -47.32 35.33 34.78
CA GLN A 461 -48.44 35.54 35.71
C GLN A 461 -48.68 34.28 36.55
N CYS A 462 -48.56 34.42 37.86
CA CYS A 462 -48.86 33.37 38.83
C CYS A 462 -50.37 33.24 39.08
N ALA A 463 -50.81 32.03 39.42
CA ALA A 463 -52.19 31.79 39.84
C ALA A 463 -52.38 32.24 41.29
N CYS A 464 -53.02 33.40 41.50
CA CYS A 464 -53.21 33.98 42.82
C CYS A 464 -54.39 33.34 43.57
N ARG A 465 -54.30 33.30 44.89
CA ARG A 465 -55.41 32.94 45.79
C ARG A 465 -56.48 34.04 45.78
N SER A 466 -57.66 33.73 46.32
CA SER A 466 -58.75 34.71 46.43
C SER A 466 -58.26 35.98 47.12
N GLU A 467 -58.70 37.13 46.62
CA GLU A 467 -58.37 38.46 47.15
C GLU A 467 -56.88 38.88 47.05
N VAL A 468 -56.03 38.08 46.39
CA VAL A 468 -54.62 38.38 46.12
C VAL A 468 -54.44 38.70 44.62
N THR A 469 -53.50 39.59 44.28
CA THR A 469 -53.17 39.99 42.90
C THR A 469 -51.70 40.31 42.73
N GLY A 470 -51.33 40.75 41.53
CA GLY A 470 -49.94 40.98 41.10
C GLY A 470 -49.42 39.83 40.26
N ARG A 471 -48.36 40.08 39.48
CA ARG A 471 -47.72 39.04 38.64
C ARG A 471 -47.23 37.88 39.51
N ARG A 472 -46.71 38.21 40.70
CA ARG A 472 -46.14 37.29 41.70
C ARG A 472 -47.14 36.88 42.78
N CYS A 473 -48.35 37.42 42.81
CA CYS A 473 -49.33 37.21 43.88
C CYS A 473 -48.84 37.69 45.26
N ASP A 474 -48.20 38.85 45.30
CA ASP A 474 -47.48 39.42 46.43
C ASP A 474 -48.22 40.58 47.12
N ARG A 475 -49.43 40.91 46.67
CA ARG A 475 -50.23 42.01 47.22
C ARG A 475 -51.73 41.73 47.18
N CYS A 476 -52.50 42.45 47.97
CA CYS A 476 -53.94 42.33 48.00
C CYS A 476 -54.60 42.96 46.77
N GLN A 477 -55.75 42.41 46.35
CA GLN A 477 -56.60 43.05 45.34
C GLN A 477 -57.08 44.42 45.83
N THR A 478 -57.35 45.34 44.89
CA THR A 478 -57.92 46.64 45.21
C THR A 478 -59.20 46.47 46.04
N GLY A 479 -59.26 47.16 47.20
CA GLY A 479 -60.33 46.98 48.18
C GLY A 479 -60.01 46.01 49.32
N PHE A 480 -58.79 45.46 49.36
CA PHE A 480 -58.28 44.62 50.44
C PHE A 480 -56.89 45.07 50.92
N TRP A 481 -56.53 44.76 52.17
CA TRP A 481 -55.25 45.12 52.79
C TRP A 481 -54.71 44.03 53.71
N GLY A 482 -53.41 44.10 54.04
CA GLY A 482 -52.78 43.24 55.06
C GLY A 482 -52.26 41.89 54.57
N PHE A 483 -51.58 41.87 53.41
CA PHE A 483 -50.92 40.67 52.86
C PHE A 483 -50.05 39.97 53.94
N PRO A 484 -50.07 38.61 54.06
CA PRO A 484 -50.65 37.62 53.15
C PRO A 484 -52.14 37.29 53.38
N PHE A 485 -52.75 37.81 54.45
CA PHE A 485 -54.15 37.52 54.79
C PHE A 485 -55.02 38.73 54.46
N CYS A 486 -55.29 38.92 53.18
CA CYS A 486 -56.03 40.08 52.66
C CYS A 486 -57.43 40.20 53.26
N ARG A 487 -57.70 41.34 53.92
CA ARG A 487 -58.99 41.68 54.55
C ARG A 487 -59.64 42.84 53.81
N PRO A 488 -60.98 42.87 53.69
CA PRO A 488 -61.67 43.97 53.02
C PRO A 488 -61.41 45.30 53.74
N CYS A 489 -61.35 46.39 52.97
CA CYS A 489 -61.25 47.74 53.50
C CYS A 489 -62.50 48.10 54.33
N GLU A 490 -62.29 48.62 55.54
CA GLU A 490 -63.38 49.03 56.45
C GLU A 490 -63.58 50.55 56.40
N CYS A 491 -64.11 51.05 55.28
CA CYS A 491 -64.25 52.49 55.01
C CYS A 491 -65.68 53.02 55.17
N ASN A 492 -66.51 52.35 55.99
CA ASN A 492 -67.91 52.73 56.25
C ASN A 492 -68.79 52.94 54.99
N GLY A 493 -68.42 52.32 53.86
CA GLY A 493 -69.10 52.52 52.56
C GLY A 493 -68.78 53.84 51.86
N LEU A 494 -67.88 54.66 52.41
CA LEU A 494 -67.50 55.99 51.91
C LEU A 494 -66.22 55.97 51.06
N SER A 495 -65.53 54.83 51.01
CA SER A 495 -64.51 54.51 50.00
C SER A 495 -64.50 53.00 49.73
N GLU A 496 -64.10 52.62 48.52
CA GLU A 496 -63.88 51.23 48.11
C GLU A 496 -62.38 50.87 48.05
N VAL A 497 -61.51 51.84 48.34
CA VAL A 497 -60.05 51.69 48.24
C VAL A 497 -59.41 52.16 49.54
N CYS A 498 -58.53 51.33 50.09
CA CYS A 498 -57.67 51.67 51.21
C CYS A 498 -56.22 51.38 50.86
N ASP A 499 -55.30 51.90 51.67
CA ASP A 499 -53.88 51.61 51.59
C ASP A 499 -53.62 50.10 51.79
N GLU A 500 -52.83 49.52 50.90
CA GLU A 500 -52.66 48.05 50.78
C GLU A 500 -51.94 47.44 52.01
N GLU A 501 -51.15 48.23 52.74
CA GLU A 501 -50.40 47.79 53.93
C GLU A 501 -51.11 48.16 55.24
N THR A 502 -51.57 49.41 55.36
CA THR A 502 -52.11 49.97 56.61
C THR A 502 -53.61 49.86 56.75
N GLY A 503 -54.33 49.68 55.64
CA GLY A 503 -55.80 49.65 55.62
C GLY A 503 -56.46 51.03 55.76
N GLU A 504 -55.70 52.13 55.76
CA GLU A 504 -56.24 53.49 55.83
C GLU A 504 -57.00 53.85 54.55
N CYS A 505 -58.23 54.33 54.69
CA CYS A 505 -59.10 54.62 53.56
C CYS A 505 -58.62 55.80 52.72
N LEU A 506 -58.55 55.59 51.41
CA LEU A 506 -58.10 56.59 50.45
C LEU A 506 -59.31 57.25 49.79
N ASN A 507 -59.22 58.54 49.48
CA ASN A 507 -60.24 59.30 48.74
C ASN A 507 -61.66 59.19 49.35
N CYS A 508 -61.77 59.37 50.66
CA CYS A 508 -63.04 59.41 51.38
C CYS A 508 -64.05 60.36 50.71
N ARG A 509 -65.26 59.87 50.44
CA ARG A 509 -66.36 60.65 49.85
C ARG A 509 -67.08 61.48 50.93
N GLU A 510 -67.92 62.40 50.49
CA GLU A 510 -68.80 63.19 51.38
C GLU A 510 -68.05 64.08 52.40
N HIS A 511 -66.87 64.56 52.05
CA HIS A 511 -66.02 65.41 52.91
C HIS A 511 -65.58 64.76 54.23
N THR A 512 -65.64 63.43 54.32
CA THR A 512 -65.14 62.68 55.48
C THR A 512 -63.62 62.50 55.43
N THR A 513 -63.01 62.34 56.60
CA THR A 513 -61.57 62.19 56.82
C THR A 513 -61.31 61.13 57.89
N GLY A 514 -60.05 60.84 58.20
CA GLY A 514 -59.69 59.80 59.17
C GLY A 514 -59.48 58.42 58.53
N PRO A 515 -58.86 57.48 59.28
CA PRO A 515 -58.36 56.21 58.74
C PRO A 515 -59.47 55.28 58.23
N GLN A 516 -60.73 55.48 58.64
CA GLN A 516 -61.90 54.69 58.18
C GLN A 516 -62.97 55.55 57.50
N CYS A 517 -62.63 56.78 57.07
CA CYS A 517 -63.59 57.80 56.63
C CYS A 517 -64.67 58.10 57.69
N ASP A 518 -64.24 58.21 58.95
CA ASP A 518 -65.09 58.29 60.14
C ASP A 518 -65.21 59.70 60.75
N ARG A 519 -64.47 60.69 60.24
CA ARG A 519 -64.34 62.03 60.83
C ARG A 519 -64.79 63.18 59.93
#